data_AF-A0A0N5CSA1-F1
#
_entry.id   AF-A0A0N5CSA1-F1
#
_cell.length_a   1.000
_cell.length_b   1.000
_cell.length_c   1.000
_cell.angle_alpha   90.00
_cell.angle_beta   90.00
_cell.angle_gamma   90.00
#
_symmetry.space_group_name_H-M   'P 1'
#
loop_
_entity.id
_entity.type
_entity.pdbx_description
1 polymer ?
#
loop_
_entity_poly.entity_id
_entity_poly.type
_entity_poly.pdbx_seq_one_letter_code
_entity_poly.pdbx_strand_id
1 'polypeptide(L)'
;NIESWTYLLSNRESPVRLAALKLLVNVCKYSEEPNIIFFLKSSFINLLLTIEPQHSEEFYRLLTAFLCDSTCPRSTIDAVVRIVLNMTIPNSCALHMLQFLVAIAEAHSHLYHLICSWSVLKLKENTNLTRFTLFSCLVYAPLSNIAILPKNHLDIWGDDPWLKYLVARSAMRTGHLKLAALPLLNAIYDKAKSFKTRIWLNALRYICNSAPSEFTVQAFECSVENLNNARLSLSSLCSSRNLRHYFIFGLRFVECLSSMYATLHAFLIVLNTNLSLAGDLTSFALRKTTFHLRACALKMEVCRGKWLDLYKRCFDADNNTLTFLELYSIMCSVFSSGIQMLTEQQPLSPLIVSVSSHYSLANRHLRSLLLWAKVEIGKMDVIPVEKRLTKKNLELVVDVFKNLSGLPICVPRFFFQQLKYTQIKLNVLPQPELMEKAINVSSNHKVPILVEGAIESTHMSSVYAVTVEAVARFSSDSNKDYLESRTVTPSEGKFFSAQFLLSFPESCTMEFFVTFVDQKTRRQWQSDVTAELKIFVSS
;
A
#
# COMPACT_ATOMS: atom_id res chain seq x y z
N ASN A 1 27.59 -1.47 36.95
CA ASN A 1 28.48 -0.40 37.43
C ASN A 1 28.12 0.90 36.68
N ILE A 2 27.16 1.68 37.19
CA ILE A 2 26.62 2.87 36.51
C ILE A 2 27.68 3.99 36.42
N GLU A 3 28.54 4.12 37.43
CA GLU A 3 29.60 5.13 37.51
C GLU A 3 30.57 5.08 36.33
N SER A 4 30.91 3.88 35.86
CA SER A 4 31.78 3.68 34.69
C SER A 4 31.14 4.20 33.39
N TRP A 5 29.81 4.13 33.27
CA TRP A 5 29.08 4.68 32.13
C TRP A 5 28.98 6.20 32.17
N THR A 6 28.84 6.78 33.36
CA THR A 6 28.81 8.24 33.56
C THR A 6 30.10 8.89 33.09
N TYR A 7 31.24 8.26 33.33
CA TYR A 7 32.54 8.71 32.81
C TYR A 7 32.59 8.69 31.28
N LEU A 8 32.16 7.59 30.64
CA LEU A 8 32.19 7.46 29.18
C LEU A 8 31.23 8.43 28.47
N LEU A 9 30.05 8.68 29.04
CA LEU A 9 29.04 9.57 28.46
C LEU A 9 29.34 11.06 28.69
N SER A 10 30.19 11.39 29.66
CA SER A 10 30.69 12.75 29.92
C SER A 10 32.03 13.05 29.26
N ASN A 11 32.58 12.12 28.47
CA ASN A 11 33.84 12.30 27.76
C ASN A 11 33.76 13.49 26.77
N ARG A 12 34.86 14.25 26.62
CA ARG A 12 34.93 15.39 25.70
C ARG A 12 34.87 14.96 24.23
N GLU A 13 35.30 13.74 23.91
CA GLU A 13 35.28 13.23 22.55
C GLU A 13 33.88 12.74 22.14
N SER A 14 33.29 13.42 21.15
CA SER A 14 31.98 13.08 20.57
C SER A 14 31.86 11.62 20.07
N PRO A 15 32.88 11.03 19.39
CA PRO A 15 32.83 9.63 18.96
C PRO A 15 32.76 8.64 20.12
N VAL A 16 33.51 8.87 21.19
CA VAL A 16 33.53 8.00 22.38
C VAL A 16 32.18 8.02 23.08
N ARG A 17 31.57 9.21 23.21
CA ARG A 17 30.21 9.37 23.76
C ARG A 17 29.17 8.62 22.94
N LEU A 18 29.20 8.72 21.61
CA LEU A 18 28.25 8.03 20.74
C LEU A 18 28.42 6.51 20.77
N ALA A 19 29.65 6.02 20.81
CA ALA A 19 29.94 4.59 20.97
C ALA A 19 29.39 4.06 22.31
N ALA A 20 29.59 4.80 23.39
CA ALA A 20 29.04 4.47 24.71
C ALA A 20 27.50 4.49 24.71
N LEU A 21 26.87 5.50 24.10
CA LEU A 21 25.40 5.54 23.93
C LEU A 21 24.89 4.35 23.15
N LYS A 22 25.54 3.98 22.06
CA LYS A 22 25.16 2.83 21.23
C LYS A 22 25.17 1.52 22.02
N LEU A 23 26.23 1.28 22.80
CA LEU A 23 26.32 0.12 23.67
C LEU A 23 25.20 0.13 24.71
N LEU A 24 24.98 1.27 25.36
CA LEU A 24 23.98 1.38 26.42
C LEU A 24 22.54 1.24 25.89
N VAL A 25 22.24 1.76 24.69
CA VAL A 25 20.96 1.53 24.00
C VAL A 25 20.78 0.04 23.74
N ASN A 26 21.82 -0.67 23.29
CA ASN A 26 21.73 -2.12 23.09
C ASN A 26 21.50 -2.87 24.42
N VAL A 27 22.19 -2.50 25.50
CA VAL A 27 21.97 -3.09 26.84
C VAL A 27 20.54 -2.84 27.32
N CYS A 28 20.00 -1.64 27.11
CA CYS A 28 18.62 -1.29 27.50
C CYS A 28 17.58 -2.24 26.87
N LYS A 29 17.81 -2.70 25.63
CA LYS A 29 16.91 -3.65 24.95
C LYS A 29 16.80 -5.01 25.65
N TYR A 30 17.81 -5.39 26.43
CA TYR A 30 17.87 -6.69 27.08
C TYR A 30 17.64 -6.62 28.59
N SER A 31 17.86 -5.46 29.20
CA SER A 31 17.92 -5.34 30.65
C SER A 31 16.61 -4.87 31.30
N GLU A 32 15.67 -4.27 30.56
CA GLU A 32 14.39 -3.68 31.03
C GLU A 32 14.47 -2.81 32.32
N GLU A 33 15.67 -2.46 32.79
CA GLU A 33 15.85 -1.75 34.06
C GLU A 33 15.50 -0.26 33.92
N PRO A 34 14.60 0.28 34.77
CA PRO A 34 14.14 1.67 34.68
C PRO A 34 15.27 2.69 34.92
N ASN A 35 16.30 2.32 35.70
CA ASN A 35 17.47 3.16 35.95
C ASN A 35 18.28 3.44 34.67
N ILE A 36 18.40 2.45 33.78
CA ILE A 36 19.12 2.59 32.51
C ILE A 36 18.36 3.54 31.57
N ILE A 37 17.03 3.43 31.53
CA ILE A 37 16.16 4.31 30.73
C ILE A 37 16.28 5.76 31.20
N PHE A 38 16.24 6.01 32.52
CA PHE A 38 16.40 7.36 33.07
C PHE A 38 17.77 7.95 32.74
N PHE A 39 18.82 7.13 32.82
CA PHE A 39 20.18 7.54 32.54
C PHE A 39 20.41 7.84 31.05
N LEU A 40 19.87 7.00 30.15
CA LEU A 40 19.86 7.24 28.71
C LEU A 40 19.11 8.52 28.36
N LYS A 41 17.90 8.72 28.92
CA LYS A 41 17.11 9.95 28.74
C LYS A 41 17.94 11.19 29.08
N SER A 42 18.56 11.22 30.25
CA SER A 42 19.35 12.36 30.72
C SER A 42 20.57 12.61 29.82
N SER A 43 21.24 11.54 29.40
CA SER A 43 22.40 11.61 28.51
C SER A 43 22.04 12.15 27.12
N PHE A 44 20.94 11.68 26.54
CA PHE A 44 20.45 12.19 25.25
C PHE A 44 20.03 13.66 25.33
N ILE A 45 19.38 14.08 26.41
CA ILE A 45 19.01 15.48 26.63
C ILE A 45 20.25 16.38 26.71
N ASN A 46 21.29 15.95 27.44
CA ASN A 46 22.52 16.71 27.55
C ASN A 46 23.28 16.81 26.22
N LEU A 47 23.30 15.72 25.43
CA LEU A 47 23.95 15.73 24.12
C LEU A 47 23.17 16.54 23.08
N LEU A 48 21.83 16.60 23.15
CA LEU A 48 21.02 17.41 22.23
C LEU A 48 21.52 18.86 22.15
N LEU A 49 21.93 19.44 23.29
CA LEU A 49 22.40 20.82 23.38
C LEU A 49 23.84 21.03 22.86
N THR A 50 24.62 19.97 22.71
CA THR A 50 26.08 20.05 22.45
C THR A 50 26.51 19.31 21.19
N ILE A 51 25.55 18.86 20.36
CA ILE A 51 25.86 18.01 19.23
C ILE A 51 26.54 18.76 18.07
N GLU A 52 27.67 18.21 17.65
CA GLU A 52 28.38 18.70 16.46
C GLU A 52 27.68 18.22 15.16
N PRO A 53 27.65 19.05 14.10
CA PRO A 53 26.99 18.71 12.85
C PRO A 53 27.44 17.38 12.22
N GLN A 54 28.74 17.08 12.30
CA GLN A 54 29.36 15.86 11.75
C GLN A 54 28.85 14.56 12.41
N HIS A 55 28.33 14.67 13.62
CA HIS A 55 27.85 13.54 14.43
C HIS A 55 26.32 13.49 14.54
N SER A 56 25.63 14.45 13.93
CA SER A 56 24.17 14.60 14.04
C SER A 56 23.38 13.40 13.52
N GLU A 57 23.80 12.81 12.38
CA GLU A 57 23.12 11.64 11.81
C GLU A 57 23.15 10.44 12.77
N GLU A 58 24.35 10.07 13.23
CA GLU A 58 24.51 8.91 14.12
C GLU A 58 23.75 9.10 15.43
N PHE A 59 23.81 10.29 16.01
CA PHE A 59 23.09 10.62 17.23
C PHE A 59 21.57 10.47 17.08
N TYR A 60 20.98 11.13 16.08
CA TYR A 60 19.52 11.07 15.90
C TYR A 60 19.07 9.65 15.57
N ARG A 61 19.89 8.86 14.87
CA ARG A 61 19.62 7.43 14.64
C ARG A 61 19.62 6.62 15.95
N LEU A 62 20.59 6.84 16.84
CA LEU A 62 20.62 6.19 18.16
C LEU A 62 19.45 6.63 19.03
N LEU A 63 19.09 7.92 18.99
CA LEU A 63 17.96 8.47 19.72
C LEU A 63 16.63 7.86 19.24
N THR A 64 16.43 7.76 17.92
CA THR A 64 15.27 7.05 17.34
C THR A 64 15.24 5.60 17.80
N ALA A 65 16.37 4.89 17.74
CA ALA A 65 16.43 3.48 18.14
C ALA A 65 16.08 3.27 19.62
N PHE A 66 16.48 4.20 20.50
CA PHE A 66 16.13 4.18 21.92
C PHE A 66 14.64 4.44 22.16
N LEU A 67 14.10 5.50 21.56
CA LEU A 67 12.71 5.91 21.82
C LEU A 67 11.67 5.03 21.09
N CYS A 68 12.04 4.38 20.00
CA CYS A 68 11.17 3.42 19.31
C CYS A 68 11.13 2.03 19.97
N ASP A 69 11.94 1.81 21.00
CA ASP A 69 11.92 0.56 21.75
C ASP A 69 10.66 0.44 22.61
N SER A 70 10.05 -0.74 22.64
CA SER A 70 8.81 -0.98 23.39
C SER A 70 8.96 -0.84 24.90
N THR A 71 10.18 -0.94 25.42
CA THR A 71 10.49 -0.76 26.84
C THR A 71 10.51 0.71 27.27
N CYS A 72 10.57 1.65 26.32
CA CYS A 72 10.67 3.07 26.62
C CYS A 72 9.32 3.64 27.10
N PRO A 73 9.24 4.21 28.32
CA PRO A 73 7.99 4.73 28.85
C PRO A 73 7.58 6.00 28.11
N ARG A 74 6.26 6.15 27.91
CA ARG A 74 5.66 7.31 27.22
C ARG A 74 6.10 8.66 27.80
N SER A 75 6.28 8.76 29.12
CA SER A 75 6.73 9.99 29.78
C SER A 75 8.15 10.41 29.37
N THR A 76 9.04 9.45 29.10
CA THR A 76 10.40 9.71 28.59
C THR A 76 10.33 10.19 27.15
N ILE A 77 9.55 9.52 26.31
CA ILE A 77 9.36 9.89 24.91
C ILE A 77 8.82 11.32 24.80
N ASP A 78 7.74 11.62 25.50
CA ASP A 78 7.10 12.95 25.47
C ASP A 78 8.07 14.05 25.96
N ALA A 79 8.85 13.78 27.01
CA ALA A 79 9.83 14.73 27.54
C ALA A 79 10.94 15.05 26.54
N VAL A 80 11.54 14.03 25.92
CA VAL A 80 12.63 14.22 24.94
C VAL A 80 12.12 14.95 23.70
N VAL A 81 10.94 14.56 23.19
CA VAL A 81 10.36 15.19 22.00
C VAL A 81 10.04 16.66 22.27
N ARG A 82 9.47 17.01 23.42
CA ARG A 82 9.22 18.42 23.78
C ARG A 82 10.50 19.25 23.81
N ILE A 83 11.60 18.69 24.31
CA ILE A 83 12.90 19.37 24.31
C ILE A 83 13.36 19.61 22.87
N VAL A 84 13.31 18.58 22.00
CA VAL A 84 13.68 18.71 20.58
C VAL A 84 12.84 19.78 19.87
N LEU A 85 11.54 19.84 20.12
CA LEU A 85 10.64 20.82 19.50
C LEU A 85 10.91 22.26 19.97
N ASN A 86 11.40 22.44 21.21
CA ASN A 86 11.73 23.75 21.77
C ASN A 86 13.12 24.27 21.33
N MET A 87 13.95 23.43 20.71
CA MET A 87 15.27 23.83 20.26
C MET A 87 15.22 24.71 19.00
N THR A 88 16.17 25.64 18.90
CA THR A 88 16.45 26.33 17.64
C THR A 88 17.11 25.36 16.68
N ILE A 89 16.53 25.19 15.49
CA ILE A 89 17.00 24.18 14.52
C ILE A 89 18.23 24.73 13.79
N PRO A 90 19.43 24.16 13.95
CA PRO A 90 20.58 24.53 13.15
C PRO A 90 20.39 23.95 11.73
N ASN A 91 20.63 24.76 10.69
CA ASN A 91 20.47 24.32 9.29
C ASN A 91 21.24 23.03 8.96
N SER A 92 22.39 22.81 9.60
CA SER A 92 23.24 21.63 9.41
C SER A 92 22.66 20.34 10.02
N CYS A 93 21.81 20.45 11.04
CA CYS A 93 21.22 19.30 11.74
C CYS A 93 19.72 19.12 11.42
N ALA A 94 19.11 20.08 10.72
CA ALA A 94 17.68 20.11 10.42
C ALA A 94 17.19 18.83 9.75
N LEU A 95 17.94 18.29 8.78
CA LEU A 95 17.57 17.07 8.07
C LEU A 95 17.42 15.87 9.02
N HIS A 96 18.45 15.61 9.84
CA HIS A 96 18.48 14.48 10.77
C HIS A 96 17.43 14.63 11.88
N MET A 97 17.21 15.86 12.36
CA MET A 97 16.14 16.16 13.30
C MET A 97 14.75 15.89 12.70
N LEU A 98 14.51 16.28 11.44
CA LEU A 98 13.25 16.01 10.76
C LEU A 98 13.04 14.52 10.51
N GLN A 99 14.09 13.77 10.14
CA GLN A 99 14.03 12.31 10.04
C GLN A 99 13.64 11.66 11.37
N PHE A 100 14.26 12.11 12.46
CA PHE A 100 13.93 11.69 13.81
C PHE A 100 12.45 11.96 14.15
N LEU A 101 11.96 13.18 13.92
CA LEU A 101 10.57 13.56 14.22
C LEU A 101 9.57 12.75 13.40
N VAL A 102 9.83 12.51 12.12
CA VAL A 102 8.96 11.67 11.27
C VAL A 102 8.93 10.24 11.80
N ALA A 103 10.09 9.64 12.08
CA ALA A 103 10.18 8.27 12.57
C ALA A 103 9.49 8.08 13.93
N ILE A 104 9.67 9.04 14.84
CA ILE A 104 9.05 9.02 16.16
C ILE A 104 7.54 9.24 16.09
N ALA A 105 7.06 10.12 15.22
CA ALA A 105 5.62 10.28 14.99
C ALA A 105 5.01 8.96 14.48
N GLU A 106 5.65 8.30 13.50
CA GLU A 106 5.19 7.01 12.97
C GLU A 106 5.14 5.90 14.04
N ALA A 107 6.14 5.80 14.91
CA ALA A 107 6.13 4.85 16.01
C ALA A 107 5.02 5.18 17.03
N HIS A 108 4.98 6.44 17.47
CA HIS A 108 4.18 6.92 18.59
C HIS A 108 3.07 7.86 18.13
N SER A 109 1.94 7.27 17.76
CA SER A 109 0.83 7.97 17.11
C SER A 109 0.26 9.15 17.89
N HIS A 110 0.38 9.15 19.23
CA HIS A 110 -0.10 10.24 20.08
C HIS A 110 0.70 11.55 19.92
N LEU A 111 1.92 11.48 19.38
CA LEU A 111 2.78 12.65 19.18
C LEU A 111 2.43 13.46 17.95
N TYR A 112 1.66 12.91 17.00
CA TYR A 112 1.36 13.58 15.74
C TYR A 112 0.71 14.95 15.94
N HIS A 113 -0.23 15.08 16.88
CA HIS A 113 -0.86 16.37 17.15
C HIS A 113 0.15 17.43 17.61
N LEU A 114 1.08 17.04 18.49
CA LEU A 114 2.12 17.92 19.03
C LEU A 114 3.14 18.31 17.95
N ILE A 115 3.58 17.35 17.13
CA ILE A 115 4.55 17.60 16.06
C ILE A 115 3.92 18.41 14.92
N CYS A 116 2.63 18.16 14.62
CA CYS A 116 1.88 18.91 13.63
C CYS A 116 1.65 20.36 14.09
N SER A 117 1.30 20.61 15.35
CA SER A 117 1.14 21.99 15.84
C SER A 117 2.47 22.75 15.79
N TRP A 118 3.58 22.09 16.13
CA TRP A 118 4.92 22.65 15.99
C TRP A 118 5.29 22.94 14.52
N SER A 119 5.00 22.02 13.59
CA SER A 119 5.31 22.22 12.18
C SER A 119 4.51 23.38 11.58
N VAL A 120 3.25 23.55 11.99
CA VAL A 120 2.41 24.70 11.63
C VAL A 120 3.01 26.01 12.16
N LEU A 121 3.52 26.03 13.40
CA LEU A 121 4.18 27.21 13.97
C LEU A 121 5.45 27.58 13.19
N LYS A 122 6.32 26.60 12.90
CA LYS A 122 7.54 26.82 12.10
C LYS A 122 7.25 27.30 10.69
N LEU A 123 6.14 26.86 10.12
CA LEU A 123 5.67 27.32 8.82
C LEU A 123 5.22 28.80 8.84
N LYS A 124 4.68 29.30 9.97
CA LYS A 124 4.36 30.72 10.18
C LYS A 124 5.59 31.59 10.44
N GLU A 125 6.61 31.04 11.09
CA GLU A 125 7.88 31.73 11.40
C GLU A 125 8.79 31.93 10.17
N ASN A 126 8.37 31.48 8.96
CA ASN A 126 9.19 31.49 7.74
C ASN A 126 10.57 30.85 7.92
N THR A 127 10.68 29.84 8.78
CA THR A 127 11.95 29.10 8.93
C THR A 127 12.31 28.46 7.58
N ASN A 128 13.58 28.53 7.15
CA ASN A 128 14.04 28.01 5.86
C ASN A 128 14.12 26.46 5.86
N LEU A 129 12.97 25.81 6.07
CA LEU A 129 12.79 24.37 6.02
C LEU A 129 12.13 23.91 4.72
N THR A 130 11.80 24.85 3.84
CA THR A 130 11.05 24.64 2.59
C THR A 130 11.78 23.70 1.63
N ARG A 131 13.12 23.68 1.69
CA ARG A 131 13.98 22.77 0.91
C ARG A 131 13.96 21.32 1.40
N PHE A 132 13.44 21.06 2.60
CA PHE A 132 13.38 19.71 3.15
C PHE A 132 12.00 19.09 2.92
N THR A 133 11.92 18.19 1.95
CA THR A 133 10.67 17.47 1.65
C THR A 133 10.13 16.70 2.86
N LEU A 134 10.99 16.29 3.80
CA LEU A 134 10.55 15.65 5.05
C LEU A 134 9.71 16.57 5.93
N PHE A 135 9.94 17.89 5.89
CA PHE A 135 9.12 18.84 6.62
C PHE A 135 7.67 18.80 6.14
N SER A 136 7.43 18.59 4.84
CA SER A 136 6.07 18.43 4.31
C SER A 136 5.33 17.21 4.90
N CYS A 137 6.04 16.14 5.28
CA CYS A 137 5.42 14.99 5.94
C CYS A 137 4.91 15.33 7.35
N LEU A 138 5.52 16.31 8.02
CA LEU A 138 5.09 16.79 9.34
C LEU A 138 3.99 17.84 9.26
N VAL A 139 4.01 18.68 8.22
CA VAL A 139 2.96 19.69 7.96
C VAL A 139 1.67 19.00 7.52
N TYR A 140 1.79 18.05 6.59
CA TYR A 140 0.67 17.27 6.05
C TYR A 140 0.62 15.90 6.71
N ALA A 141 0.70 15.84 8.04
CA ALA A 141 0.67 14.58 8.77
C ALA A 141 -0.62 13.77 8.47
N PRO A 142 -0.59 12.43 8.44
CA PRO A 142 -1.80 11.64 8.27
C PRO A 142 -2.84 11.99 9.34
N LEU A 143 -4.11 12.09 8.95
CA LEU A 143 -5.25 12.38 9.84
C LEU A 143 -5.23 13.80 10.47
N SER A 144 -4.29 14.67 10.12
CA SER A 144 -4.28 16.06 10.61
C SER A 144 -5.37 16.90 9.93
N ASN A 145 -6.03 17.77 10.67
CA ASN A 145 -6.94 18.74 10.07
C ASN A 145 -6.15 19.86 9.38
N ILE A 146 -6.12 19.83 8.04
CA ILE A 146 -5.45 20.83 7.20
C ILE A 146 -6.09 22.21 7.29
N ALA A 147 -7.34 22.35 7.73
CA ALA A 147 -7.99 23.65 7.87
C ALA A 147 -7.28 24.59 8.86
N ILE A 148 -6.40 24.07 9.71
CA ILE A 148 -5.59 24.84 10.67
C ILE A 148 -4.41 25.54 9.96
N LEU A 149 -4.03 25.11 8.74
CA LEU A 149 -2.92 25.69 8.01
C LEU A 149 -3.23 27.11 7.50
N PRO A 150 -2.22 28.00 7.42
CA PRO A 150 -2.36 29.31 6.78
C PRO A 150 -2.88 29.19 5.34
N LYS A 151 -3.72 30.12 4.85
CA LYS A 151 -4.27 30.06 3.47
C LYS A 151 -3.20 29.98 2.38
N ASN A 152 -2.02 30.55 2.63
CA ASN A 152 -0.86 30.56 1.73
C ASN A 152 0.11 29.40 1.97
N HIS A 153 -0.28 28.35 2.71
CA HIS A 153 0.61 27.24 3.06
C HIS A 153 1.22 26.50 1.85
N LEU A 154 0.58 26.62 0.68
CA LEU A 154 1.02 26.05 -0.58
C LEU A 154 2.14 26.87 -1.24
N ASP A 155 2.14 28.19 -1.06
CA ASP A 155 3.08 29.11 -1.70
C ASP A 155 4.48 29.02 -1.05
N ILE A 156 4.53 28.54 0.19
CA ILE A 156 5.75 28.41 1.00
C ILE A 156 6.75 27.41 0.40
N TRP A 157 6.29 26.49 -0.45
CA TRP A 157 7.15 25.49 -1.09
C TRP A 157 7.94 26.03 -2.29
N GLY A 158 7.95 27.36 -2.49
CA GLY A 158 8.71 28.02 -3.55
C GLY A 158 8.14 27.75 -4.93
N ASP A 159 8.92 27.97 -5.99
CA ASP A 159 8.47 27.83 -7.39
C ASP A 159 9.06 26.65 -8.15
N ASP A 160 10.00 25.92 -7.54
CA ASP A 160 10.62 24.74 -8.14
C ASP A 160 9.56 23.64 -8.38
N PRO A 161 9.30 23.25 -9.65
CA PRO A 161 8.32 22.22 -9.96
C PRO A 161 8.64 20.86 -9.34
N TRP A 162 9.93 20.53 -9.18
CA TRP A 162 10.33 19.26 -8.60
C TRP A 162 10.03 19.20 -7.10
N LEU A 163 10.39 20.25 -6.35
CA LEU A 163 10.01 20.37 -4.94
C LEU A 163 8.49 20.33 -4.75
N LYS A 164 7.71 21.09 -5.54
CA LYS A 164 6.24 21.04 -5.49
C LYS A 164 5.70 19.64 -5.74
N TYR A 165 6.27 18.91 -6.71
CA TYR A 165 5.91 17.52 -6.98
C TYR A 165 6.23 16.60 -5.79
N LEU A 166 7.38 16.75 -5.15
CA LEU A 166 7.76 15.95 -3.98
C LEU A 166 6.85 16.22 -2.78
N VAL A 167 6.45 17.48 -2.57
CA VAL A 167 5.48 17.89 -1.53
C VAL A 167 4.08 17.34 -1.84
N ALA A 168 3.62 17.46 -3.10
CA ALA A 168 2.35 16.89 -3.54
C ALA A 168 2.33 15.37 -3.32
N ARG A 169 3.41 14.67 -3.68
CA ARG A 169 3.59 13.25 -3.41
C ARG A 169 3.48 12.94 -1.92
N SER A 170 4.13 13.71 -1.04
CA SER A 170 4.01 13.53 0.41
C SER A 170 2.57 13.71 0.88
N ALA A 171 1.88 14.74 0.42
CA ALA A 171 0.47 14.97 0.71
C ALA A 171 -0.43 13.82 0.22
N MET A 172 -0.19 13.27 -0.97
CA MET A 172 -0.93 12.09 -1.46
C MET A 172 -0.67 10.85 -0.59
N ARG A 173 0.56 10.67 -0.12
CA ARG A 173 0.92 9.55 0.77
C ARG A 173 0.27 9.65 2.14
N THR A 174 -0.03 10.86 2.62
CA THR A 174 -0.65 11.10 3.93
C THR A 174 -2.16 11.31 3.85
N GLY A 175 -2.75 11.23 2.65
CA GLY A 175 -4.20 11.27 2.45
C GLY A 175 -4.77 12.65 2.12
N HIS A 176 -3.93 13.67 1.95
CA HIS A 176 -4.32 15.06 1.72
C HIS A 176 -4.44 15.39 0.23
N LEU A 177 -5.33 14.66 -0.44
CA LEU A 177 -5.49 14.66 -1.88
C LEU A 177 -6.01 15.99 -2.45
N LYS A 178 -7.23 16.38 -2.07
CA LYS A 178 -7.92 17.54 -2.66
C LYS A 178 -7.36 18.89 -2.18
N LEU A 179 -7.06 19.00 -0.89
CA LEU A 179 -6.72 20.28 -0.27
C LEU A 179 -5.23 20.66 -0.40
N ALA A 180 -4.33 19.69 -0.56
CA ALA A 180 -2.89 19.95 -0.64
C ALA A 180 -2.27 19.45 -1.96
N ALA A 181 -2.42 18.16 -2.28
CA ALA A 181 -1.77 17.60 -3.46
C ALA A 181 -2.31 18.18 -4.77
N LEU A 182 -3.62 18.25 -4.95
CA LEU A 182 -4.25 18.71 -6.20
C LEU A 182 -3.84 20.14 -6.60
N PRO A 183 -3.90 21.16 -5.72
CA PRO A 183 -3.42 22.51 -6.05
C PRO A 183 -1.95 22.54 -6.49
N LEU A 184 -1.08 21.80 -5.79
CA LEU A 184 0.34 21.70 -6.13
C LEU A 184 0.54 21.04 -7.51
N LEU A 185 -0.21 19.98 -7.79
CA LEU A 185 -0.18 19.28 -9.08
C LEU A 185 -0.69 20.15 -10.23
N ASN A 186 -1.73 20.97 -10.00
CA ASN A 186 -2.22 21.94 -10.98
C ASN A 186 -1.13 22.98 -11.30
N ALA A 187 -0.47 23.54 -10.27
CA ALA A 187 0.57 24.55 -10.46
C ALA A 187 1.79 24.06 -11.27
N ILE A 188 2.12 22.76 -11.19
CA ILE A 188 3.21 22.17 -11.97
C ILE A 188 2.78 21.65 -13.34
N TYR A 189 1.49 21.34 -13.52
CA TYR A 189 0.94 20.83 -14.77
C TYR A 189 1.16 21.82 -15.92
N ASP A 190 0.88 23.10 -15.68
CA ASP A 190 1.01 24.15 -16.70
C ASP A 190 2.48 24.38 -17.10
N LYS A 191 3.41 24.11 -16.18
CA LYS A 191 4.85 24.23 -16.39
C LYS A 191 5.49 22.98 -17.04
N ALA A 192 4.76 21.86 -17.13
CA ALA A 192 5.32 20.60 -17.62
C ALA A 192 5.56 20.65 -19.14
N LYS A 193 6.81 20.40 -19.57
CA LYS A 193 7.21 20.41 -20.99
C LYS A 193 7.02 19.07 -21.70
N SER A 194 7.23 17.95 -20.99
CA SER A 194 7.15 16.61 -21.57
C SER A 194 5.71 16.10 -21.60
N PHE A 195 5.29 15.56 -22.75
CA PHE A 195 3.98 14.92 -22.91
C PHE A 195 3.76 13.77 -21.91
N LYS A 196 4.77 12.92 -21.71
CA LYS A 196 4.71 11.81 -20.73
C LYS A 196 4.53 12.32 -19.30
N THR A 197 5.23 13.41 -18.96
CA THR A 197 5.08 14.06 -17.65
C THR A 197 3.68 14.64 -17.48
N ARG A 198 3.09 15.26 -18.53
CA ARG A 198 1.71 15.76 -18.49
C ARG A 198 0.70 14.64 -18.29
N ILE A 199 0.85 13.50 -18.98
CA ILE A 199 -0.03 12.34 -18.78
C ILE A 199 0.07 11.82 -17.34
N TRP A 200 1.29 11.71 -16.80
CA TRP A 200 1.50 11.30 -15.41
C TRP A 200 0.84 12.26 -14.42
N LEU A 201 1.06 13.57 -14.59
CA LEU A 201 0.46 14.59 -13.73
C LEU A 201 -1.07 14.58 -13.84
N ASN A 202 -1.65 14.36 -15.03
CA ASN A 202 -3.09 14.19 -15.20
C ASN A 202 -3.61 12.97 -14.44
N ALA A 203 -2.93 11.82 -14.52
CA ALA A 203 -3.29 10.65 -13.73
C ALA A 203 -3.34 10.97 -12.22
N LEU A 204 -2.33 11.68 -11.70
CA LEU A 204 -2.30 12.09 -10.30
C LEU A 204 -3.41 13.07 -9.92
N ARG A 205 -3.71 14.04 -10.79
CA ARG A 205 -4.80 15.01 -10.59
C ARG A 205 -6.17 14.31 -10.52
N TYR A 206 -6.41 13.37 -11.44
CA TYR A 206 -7.62 12.55 -11.43
C TYR A 206 -7.73 11.69 -10.17
N ILE A 207 -6.63 11.05 -9.72
CA ILE A 207 -6.60 10.31 -8.44
C ILE A 207 -6.88 11.24 -7.25
N CYS A 208 -6.40 12.48 -7.27
CA CYS A 208 -6.69 13.42 -6.19
C CYS A 208 -8.17 13.81 -6.16
N ASN A 209 -8.80 13.96 -7.33
CA ASN A 209 -10.22 14.29 -7.45
C ASN A 209 -11.15 13.12 -7.12
N SER A 210 -10.67 11.88 -7.18
CA SER A 210 -11.49 10.70 -6.94
C SER A 210 -11.79 10.40 -5.47
N ALA A 211 -11.22 11.14 -4.52
CA ALA A 211 -11.59 10.97 -3.12
C ALA A 211 -13.05 11.40 -2.90
N PRO A 212 -13.97 10.52 -2.48
CA PRO A 212 -15.37 10.90 -2.30
C PRO A 212 -15.48 11.97 -1.21
N SER A 213 -16.23 13.04 -1.48
CA SER A 213 -16.50 14.07 -0.46
C SER A 213 -17.53 13.60 0.57
N GLU A 214 -18.48 12.78 0.13
CA GLU A 214 -19.59 12.27 0.92
C GLU A 214 -19.93 10.85 0.49
N PHE A 215 -20.67 10.12 1.33
CA PHE A 215 -21.13 8.76 1.02
C PHE A 215 -22.47 8.80 0.28
N THR A 216 -22.45 9.30 -0.95
CA THR A 216 -23.64 9.49 -1.81
C THR A 216 -23.42 8.91 -3.20
N VAL A 217 -24.51 8.61 -3.92
CA VAL A 217 -24.48 8.07 -5.29
C VAL A 217 -23.65 8.98 -6.19
N GLN A 218 -23.97 10.27 -6.24
CA GLN A 218 -23.27 11.25 -7.08
C GLN A 218 -21.78 11.37 -6.75
N ALA A 219 -21.41 11.35 -5.47
CA ALA A 219 -20.00 11.44 -5.07
C ALA A 219 -19.19 10.24 -5.57
N PHE A 220 -19.75 9.01 -5.48
CA PHE A 220 -19.08 7.82 -6.00
C PHE A 220 -19.08 7.76 -7.53
N GLU A 221 -20.12 8.23 -8.21
CA GLU A 221 -20.16 8.34 -9.67
C GLU A 221 -19.03 9.23 -10.19
N CYS A 222 -18.91 10.45 -9.67
CA CYS A 222 -17.79 11.36 -9.96
C CYS A 222 -16.43 10.73 -9.62
N SER A 223 -16.35 9.97 -8.52
CA SER A 223 -15.11 9.31 -8.11
C SER A 223 -14.69 8.22 -9.11
N VAL A 224 -15.64 7.41 -9.58
CA VAL A 224 -15.42 6.37 -10.59
C VAL A 224 -15.02 6.97 -11.93
N GLU A 225 -15.65 8.06 -12.36
CA GLU A 225 -15.28 8.78 -13.58
C GLU A 225 -13.83 9.27 -13.53
N ASN A 226 -13.45 9.94 -12.44
CA ASN A 226 -12.08 10.39 -12.24
C ASN A 226 -11.08 9.21 -12.24
N LEU A 227 -11.39 8.09 -11.58
CA LEU A 227 -10.52 6.91 -11.60
C LEU A 227 -10.41 6.28 -12.99
N ASN A 228 -11.48 6.28 -13.77
CA ASN A 228 -11.43 5.84 -15.16
C ASN A 228 -10.51 6.73 -16.02
N ASN A 229 -10.57 8.06 -15.83
CA ASN A 229 -9.66 8.98 -16.51
C ASN A 229 -8.19 8.81 -16.08
N ALA A 230 -7.95 8.54 -14.79
CA ALA A 230 -6.63 8.15 -14.30
C ALA A 230 -6.15 6.84 -14.91
N ARG A 231 -7.02 5.83 -15.02
CA ARG A 231 -6.75 4.53 -15.64
C ARG A 231 -6.35 4.68 -17.10
N LEU A 232 -7.08 5.49 -17.88
CA LEU A 232 -6.74 5.78 -19.28
C LEU A 232 -5.36 6.43 -19.41
N SER A 233 -5.06 7.40 -18.55
CA SER A 233 -3.75 8.07 -18.52
C SER A 233 -2.62 7.09 -18.20
N LEU A 234 -2.79 6.23 -17.19
CA LEU A 234 -1.79 5.24 -16.80
C LEU A 234 -1.64 4.13 -17.83
N SER A 235 -2.73 3.69 -18.46
CA SER A 235 -2.71 2.71 -19.55
C SER A 235 -1.91 3.22 -20.75
N SER A 236 -2.06 4.51 -21.10
CA SER A 236 -1.25 5.16 -22.13
C SER A 236 0.24 5.12 -21.80
N LEU A 237 0.62 5.37 -20.54
CA LEU A 237 2.03 5.26 -20.09
C LEU A 237 2.54 3.81 -20.10
N CYS A 238 1.69 2.84 -19.72
CA CYS A 238 2.00 1.42 -19.73
C CYS A 238 2.16 0.83 -21.14
N SER A 239 1.64 1.50 -22.17
CA SER A 239 1.77 1.06 -23.57
C SER A 239 3.22 1.06 -24.05
N SER A 240 4.09 1.86 -23.43
CA SER A 240 5.54 1.85 -23.67
C SER A 240 6.22 0.74 -22.86
N ARG A 241 6.84 -0.24 -23.52
CA ARG A 241 7.53 -1.38 -22.87
C ARG A 241 8.54 -0.95 -21.79
N ASN A 242 9.29 0.12 -22.05
CA ASN A 242 10.30 0.66 -21.12
C ASN A 242 9.71 1.41 -19.91
N LEU A 243 8.41 1.70 -19.92
CA LEU A 243 7.73 2.46 -18.85
C LEU A 243 6.71 1.61 -18.10
N ARG A 244 6.29 0.48 -18.69
CA ARG A 244 5.29 -0.42 -18.12
C ARG A 244 5.60 -0.80 -16.69
N HIS A 245 6.84 -1.17 -16.35
CA HIS A 245 7.19 -1.58 -14.99
C HIS A 245 7.04 -0.45 -13.96
N TYR A 246 7.23 0.82 -14.35
CA TYR A 246 7.05 1.95 -13.44
C TYR A 246 5.56 2.22 -13.15
N PHE A 247 4.66 2.01 -14.11
CA PHE A 247 3.26 2.43 -14.03
C PHE A 247 2.25 1.29 -13.85
N ILE A 248 2.64 0.03 -14.06
CA ILE A 248 1.71 -1.12 -13.98
C ILE A 248 1.07 -1.26 -12.60
N PHE A 249 1.85 -1.03 -11.54
CA PHE A 249 1.32 -1.00 -10.17
C PHE A 249 0.27 0.09 -10.02
N GLY A 250 0.57 1.30 -10.49
CA GLY A 250 -0.36 2.43 -10.40
C GLY A 250 -1.64 2.20 -11.19
N LEU A 251 -1.54 1.61 -12.39
CA LEU A 251 -2.69 1.23 -13.21
C LEU A 251 -3.60 0.25 -12.47
N ARG A 252 -3.05 -0.86 -11.98
CA ARG A 252 -3.83 -1.89 -11.25
C ARG A 252 -4.39 -1.36 -9.93
N PHE A 253 -3.64 -0.51 -9.23
CA PHE A 253 -4.11 0.17 -8.02
C PHE A 253 -5.39 0.98 -8.29
N VAL A 254 -5.39 1.78 -9.36
CA VAL A 254 -6.55 2.58 -9.77
C VAL A 254 -7.71 1.69 -10.20
N GLU A 255 -7.45 0.58 -10.89
CA GLU A 255 -8.48 -0.39 -11.28
C GLU A 255 -9.15 -1.05 -10.05
N CYS A 256 -8.36 -1.41 -9.04
CA CYS A 256 -8.88 -1.96 -7.79
C CYS A 256 -9.79 -0.95 -7.08
N LEU A 257 -9.32 0.29 -6.95
CA LEU A 257 -10.08 1.37 -6.31
C LEU A 257 -11.37 1.70 -7.08
N SER A 258 -11.29 1.80 -8.41
CA SER A 258 -12.44 2.08 -9.28
C SER A 258 -13.49 0.98 -9.17
N SER A 259 -13.06 -0.29 -9.15
CA SER A 259 -13.96 -1.44 -9.03
C SER A 259 -14.71 -1.44 -7.69
N MET A 260 -14.00 -1.11 -6.61
CA MET A 260 -14.58 -1.01 -5.27
C MET A 260 -15.60 0.13 -5.20
N TYR A 261 -15.24 1.33 -5.68
CA TYR A 261 -16.13 2.49 -5.69
C TYR A 261 -17.36 2.30 -6.60
N ALA A 262 -17.21 1.65 -7.75
CA ALA A 262 -18.35 1.29 -8.60
C ALA A 262 -19.31 0.31 -7.90
N THR A 263 -18.80 -0.58 -7.04
CA THR A 263 -19.64 -1.50 -6.26
C THR A 263 -20.36 -0.78 -5.13
N LEU A 264 -19.70 0.15 -4.43
CA LEU A 264 -20.33 1.00 -3.42
C LEU A 264 -21.41 1.91 -4.03
N HIS A 265 -21.15 2.46 -5.21
CA HIS A 265 -22.12 3.20 -6.01
C HIS A 265 -23.37 2.35 -6.31
N ALA A 266 -23.18 1.13 -6.84
CA ALA A 266 -24.28 0.22 -7.12
C ALA A 266 -25.07 -0.16 -5.86
N PHE A 267 -24.38 -0.40 -4.74
CA PHE A 267 -25.00 -0.66 -3.44
C PHE A 267 -25.89 0.51 -3.00
N LEU A 268 -25.39 1.75 -3.09
CA LEU A 268 -26.16 2.94 -2.74
C LEU A 268 -27.39 3.13 -3.65
N ILE A 269 -27.29 2.82 -4.94
CA ILE A 269 -28.45 2.84 -5.85
C ILE A 269 -29.50 1.84 -5.38
N VAL A 270 -29.11 0.61 -5.04
CA VAL A 270 -30.03 -0.41 -4.52
C VAL A 270 -30.70 0.07 -3.24
N LEU A 271 -29.94 0.72 -2.34
CA LEU A 271 -30.53 1.24 -1.12
C LEU A 271 -31.49 2.40 -1.38
N ASN A 272 -31.10 3.41 -2.14
CA ASN A 272 -31.92 4.60 -2.36
C ASN A 272 -33.22 4.26 -3.12
N THR A 273 -33.16 3.33 -4.07
CA THR A 273 -34.35 2.89 -4.80
C THR A 273 -35.35 2.11 -3.93
N ASN A 274 -34.88 1.43 -2.87
CA ASN A 274 -35.73 0.56 -2.04
C ASN A 274 -36.06 1.14 -0.64
N LEU A 275 -35.23 2.04 -0.09
CA LEU A 275 -35.49 2.76 1.18
C LEU A 275 -36.63 3.77 1.05
N SER A 276 -36.83 4.35 -0.14
CA SER A 276 -38.00 5.20 -0.43
C SER A 276 -39.33 4.43 -0.42
N LEU A 277 -39.28 3.10 -0.47
CA LEU A 277 -40.43 2.18 -0.46
C LEU A 277 -40.67 1.55 0.92
N ALA A 278 -40.02 2.04 1.98
CA ALA A 278 -39.99 1.43 3.32
C ALA A 278 -41.31 1.55 4.14
N GLY A 279 -42.44 1.86 3.50
CA GLY A 279 -43.76 1.56 4.04
C GLY A 279 -44.25 0.25 3.43
N ASP A 280 -44.08 -0.85 4.16
CA ASP A 280 -44.42 -2.22 3.76
C ASP A 280 -43.94 -2.64 2.35
N LEU A 281 -42.65 -2.95 2.26
CA LEU A 281 -42.08 -3.63 1.09
C LEU A 281 -42.89 -4.90 0.79
N THR A 282 -43.59 -4.90 -0.33
CA THR A 282 -44.25 -6.12 -0.84
C THR A 282 -43.23 -7.26 -0.93
N SER A 283 -43.68 -8.51 -0.78
CA SER A 283 -42.82 -9.69 -0.85
C SER A 283 -41.97 -9.74 -2.14
N PHE A 284 -42.47 -9.17 -3.23
CA PHE A 284 -41.76 -9.00 -4.49
C PHE A 284 -40.60 -7.99 -4.40
N ALA A 285 -40.84 -6.81 -3.83
CA ALA A 285 -39.81 -5.77 -3.65
C ALA A 285 -38.68 -6.24 -2.73
N LEU A 286 -39.02 -7.00 -1.67
CA LEU A 286 -38.03 -7.61 -0.78
C LEU A 286 -37.15 -8.61 -1.53
N ARG A 287 -37.73 -9.51 -2.33
CA ARG A 287 -36.97 -10.48 -3.14
C ARG A 287 -36.02 -9.80 -4.12
N LYS A 288 -36.49 -8.76 -4.82
CA LYS A 288 -35.69 -7.99 -5.77
C LYS A 288 -34.53 -7.27 -5.08
N THR A 289 -34.78 -6.65 -3.93
CA THR A 289 -33.73 -5.98 -3.12
C THR A 289 -32.66 -6.98 -2.70
N THR A 290 -33.07 -8.11 -2.12
CA THR A 290 -32.16 -9.20 -1.71
C THR A 290 -31.31 -9.68 -2.88
N PHE A 291 -31.90 -9.88 -4.07
CA PHE A 291 -31.17 -10.29 -5.27
C PHE A 291 -30.08 -9.28 -5.66
N HIS A 292 -30.43 -7.99 -5.73
CA HIS A 292 -29.45 -6.96 -6.10
C HIS A 292 -28.37 -6.75 -5.04
N LEU A 293 -28.70 -6.86 -3.75
CA LEU A 293 -27.72 -6.81 -2.67
C LEU A 293 -26.74 -7.99 -2.76
N ARG A 294 -27.22 -9.22 -2.97
CA ARG A 294 -26.35 -10.38 -3.19
C ARG A 294 -25.42 -10.19 -4.39
N ALA A 295 -25.93 -9.62 -5.48
CA ALA A 295 -25.08 -9.27 -6.63
C ALA A 295 -24.00 -8.23 -6.26
N CYS A 296 -24.29 -7.27 -5.38
CA CYS A 296 -23.28 -6.34 -4.88
C CYS A 296 -22.24 -7.02 -3.99
N ALA A 297 -22.63 -7.95 -3.12
CA ALA A 297 -21.70 -8.74 -2.31
C ALA A 297 -20.73 -9.54 -3.19
N LEU A 298 -21.23 -10.25 -4.20
CA LEU A 298 -20.40 -10.98 -5.15
C LEU A 298 -19.42 -10.06 -5.90
N LYS A 299 -19.88 -8.89 -6.37
CA LYS A 299 -18.99 -7.89 -7.01
C LYS A 299 -17.91 -7.38 -6.05
N MET A 300 -18.24 -7.21 -4.77
CA MET A 300 -17.28 -6.80 -3.76
C MET A 300 -16.22 -7.88 -3.51
N GLU A 301 -16.62 -9.15 -3.59
CA GLU A 301 -15.68 -10.27 -3.47
C GLU A 301 -14.73 -10.40 -4.66
N VAL A 302 -15.21 -10.06 -5.86
CA VAL A 302 -14.35 -9.86 -7.04
C VAL A 302 -13.38 -8.69 -6.80
N CYS A 303 -13.82 -7.59 -6.19
CA CYS A 303 -12.92 -6.48 -5.83
C CYS A 303 -11.84 -6.92 -4.83
N ARG A 304 -12.19 -7.74 -3.84
CA ARG A 304 -11.21 -8.35 -2.93
C ARG A 304 -10.18 -9.18 -3.71
N GLY A 305 -10.64 -10.01 -4.64
CA GLY A 305 -9.77 -10.81 -5.52
C GLY A 305 -8.75 -9.95 -6.27
N LYS A 306 -9.16 -8.80 -6.80
CA LYS A 306 -8.27 -7.85 -7.48
C LYS A 306 -7.20 -7.27 -6.55
N TRP A 307 -7.57 -6.89 -5.31
CA TRP A 307 -6.58 -6.41 -4.33
C TRP A 307 -5.56 -7.49 -3.94
N LEU A 308 -6.00 -8.74 -3.79
CA LEU A 308 -5.12 -9.86 -3.48
C LEU A 308 -4.21 -10.24 -4.66
N ASP A 309 -4.72 -10.19 -5.90
CA ASP A 309 -3.89 -10.35 -7.10
C ASP A 309 -2.81 -9.26 -7.16
N LEU A 310 -3.19 -7.99 -6.93
CA LEU A 310 -2.23 -6.90 -6.86
C LEU A 310 -1.18 -7.13 -5.77
N TYR A 311 -1.60 -7.57 -4.56
CA TYR A 311 -0.69 -7.93 -3.48
C TYR A 311 0.34 -8.98 -3.91
N LYS A 312 -0.11 -10.08 -4.53
CA LYS A 312 0.76 -11.20 -4.97
C LYS A 312 1.80 -10.77 -6.01
N ARG A 313 1.55 -9.70 -6.75
CA ARG A 313 2.45 -9.16 -7.77
C ARG A 313 3.39 -8.07 -7.25
N CYS A 314 3.31 -7.75 -5.96
CA CYS A 314 4.08 -6.67 -5.33
C CYS A 314 5.27 -7.18 -4.51
N PHE A 315 6.01 -8.18 -4.99
CA PHE A 315 7.16 -8.74 -4.27
C PHE A 315 8.21 -7.67 -3.87
N ASP A 316 8.42 -6.67 -4.74
CA ASP A 316 9.39 -5.60 -4.53
C ASP A 316 8.87 -4.46 -3.62
N ALA A 317 7.62 -4.53 -3.16
CA ALA A 317 7.01 -3.50 -2.33
C ALA A 317 7.54 -3.52 -0.89
N ASP A 318 7.51 -2.34 -0.25
CA ASP A 318 7.79 -2.25 1.18
C ASP A 318 6.65 -2.80 2.03
N ASN A 319 6.95 -3.15 3.29
CA ASN A 319 5.99 -3.76 4.20
C ASN A 319 4.74 -2.88 4.45
N ASN A 320 4.90 -1.54 4.44
CA ASN A 320 3.78 -0.62 4.60
C ASN A 320 2.84 -0.69 3.40
N THR A 321 3.37 -0.78 2.19
CA THR A 321 2.58 -0.98 0.97
C THR A 321 1.89 -2.35 0.99
N LEU A 322 2.58 -3.43 1.32
CA LEU A 322 1.99 -4.77 1.38
C LEU A 322 0.85 -4.83 2.41
N THR A 323 1.07 -4.28 3.59
CA THR A 323 0.03 -4.15 4.62
C THR A 323 -1.16 -3.37 4.09
N PHE A 324 -0.91 -2.23 3.43
CA PHE A 324 -1.98 -1.39 2.90
C PHE A 324 -2.88 -2.19 1.95
N LEU A 325 -2.29 -2.95 1.02
CA LEU A 325 -3.03 -3.79 0.07
C LEU A 325 -3.83 -4.89 0.77
N GLU A 326 -3.24 -5.52 1.79
CA GLU A 326 -3.91 -6.51 2.64
C GLU A 326 -5.13 -5.90 3.34
N LEU A 327 -4.98 -4.73 3.98
CA LEU A 327 -6.07 -4.05 4.68
C LEU A 327 -7.19 -3.62 3.72
N TYR A 328 -6.89 -3.17 2.52
CA TYR A 328 -7.91 -2.85 1.50
C TYR A 328 -8.64 -4.10 0.98
N SER A 329 -7.94 -5.24 0.88
CA SER A 329 -8.60 -6.52 0.59
C SER A 329 -9.55 -6.94 1.72
N ILE A 330 -9.16 -6.72 2.97
CA ILE A 330 -10.01 -6.98 4.14
C ILE A 330 -11.18 -6.00 4.15
N MET A 331 -10.99 -4.73 3.79
CA MET A 331 -12.07 -3.76 3.67
C MET A 331 -13.15 -4.21 2.68
N CYS A 332 -12.76 -4.75 1.53
CA CYS A 332 -13.70 -5.36 0.59
C CYS A 332 -14.42 -6.57 1.21
N SER A 333 -13.72 -7.43 1.96
CA SER A 333 -14.34 -8.54 2.68
C SER A 333 -15.37 -8.06 3.72
N VAL A 334 -15.05 -7.00 4.48
CA VAL A 334 -15.97 -6.41 5.47
C VAL A 334 -17.22 -5.84 4.79
N PHE A 335 -17.07 -5.15 3.65
CA PHE A 335 -18.21 -4.70 2.85
C PHE A 335 -19.05 -5.89 2.35
N SER A 336 -18.42 -6.94 1.82
CA SER A 336 -19.10 -8.14 1.35
C SER A 336 -19.89 -8.81 2.48
N SER A 337 -19.24 -9.10 3.61
CA SER A 337 -19.87 -9.69 4.80
C SER A 337 -20.99 -8.81 5.35
N GLY A 338 -20.85 -7.48 5.34
CA GLY A 338 -21.91 -6.56 5.76
C GLY A 338 -23.17 -6.68 4.92
N ILE A 339 -23.02 -6.83 3.60
CA ILE A 339 -24.16 -7.05 2.68
C ILE A 339 -24.74 -8.47 2.84
N GLN A 340 -23.88 -9.48 3.06
CA GLN A 340 -24.32 -10.85 3.27
C GLN A 340 -25.07 -11.02 4.60
N MET A 341 -24.68 -10.32 5.67
CA MET A 341 -25.44 -10.32 6.94
C MET A 341 -26.91 -10.01 6.69
N LEU A 342 -27.19 -9.03 5.84
CA LEU A 342 -28.56 -8.60 5.53
C LEU A 342 -29.36 -9.64 4.74
N THR A 343 -28.71 -10.52 4.00
CA THR A 343 -29.35 -11.31 2.94
C THR A 343 -29.21 -12.83 3.07
N GLU A 344 -28.30 -13.34 3.89
CA GLU A 344 -27.93 -14.75 3.99
C GLU A 344 -28.02 -15.29 5.43
N GLN A 345 -28.40 -16.57 5.59
CA GLN A 345 -28.47 -17.26 6.88
C GLN A 345 -27.09 -17.63 7.44
N GLN A 346 -26.17 -18.03 6.56
CA GLN A 346 -24.78 -18.34 6.92
C GLN A 346 -23.84 -17.47 6.10
N PRO A 347 -23.64 -16.22 6.52
CA PRO A 347 -22.75 -15.31 5.82
C PRO A 347 -21.29 -15.70 6.01
N LEU A 348 -20.44 -15.34 5.04
CA LEU A 348 -19.00 -15.57 5.16
C LEU A 348 -18.42 -14.69 6.27
N SER A 349 -17.65 -15.31 7.17
CA SER A 349 -16.95 -14.59 8.23
C SER A 349 -15.88 -13.67 7.61
N PRO A 350 -15.83 -12.37 7.97
CA PRO A 350 -14.81 -11.47 7.48
C PRO A 350 -13.43 -11.94 7.97
N LEU A 351 -12.45 -11.87 7.08
CA LEU A 351 -11.08 -12.35 7.29
C LEU A 351 -10.47 -11.89 8.62
N ILE A 352 -9.57 -12.70 9.16
CA ILE A 352 -8.79 -12.34 10.35
C ILE A 352 -7.89 -11.18 9.98
N VAL A 353 -8.05 -10.06 10.69
CA VAL A 353 -7.17 -8.90 10.59
C VAL A 353 -5.86 -9.25 11.28
N SER A 354 -4.78 -9.38 10.51
CA SER A 354 -3.46 -9.76 11.04
C SER A 354 -3.00 -8.81 12.16
N VAL A 355 -2.22 -9.35 13.10
CA VAL A 355 -1.62 -8.61 14.22
C VAL A 355 -0.15 -8.35 13.88
N SER A 356 0.13 -7.43 12.95
CA SER A 356 1.52 -6.98 12.76
C SER A 356 1.85 -5.87 13.76
N SER A 357 3.09 -5.87 14.25
CA SER A 357 3.62 -4.87 15.18
C SER A 357 4.09 -3.57 14.51
N HIS A 358 4.31 -3.56 13.19
CA HIS A 358 4.95 -2.45 12.48
C HIS A 358 4.06 -1.90 11.35
N TYR A 359 3.04 -1.14 11.74
CA TYR A 359 2.18 -0.40 10.82
C TYR A 359 2.51 1.09 10.83
N SER A 360 2.50 1.70 9.65
CA SER A 360 2.34 3.16 9.52
C SER A 360 1.08 3.63 10.25
N LEU A 361 1.03 4.90 10.66
CA LEU A 361 -0.14 5.48 11.32
C LEU A 361 -1.43 5.25 10.53
N ALA A 362 -1.39 5.52 9.21
CA ALA A 362 -2.54 5.36 8.33
C ALA A 362 -3.05 3.90 8.33
N ASN A 363 -2.15 2.93 8.22
CA ASN A 363 -2.51 1.51 8.25
C ASN A 363 -3.04 1.09 9.62
N ARG A 364 -2.46 1.60 10.72
CA ARG A 364 -2.94 1.35 12.09
C ARG A 364 -4.37 1.87 12.29
N HIS A 365 -4.66 3.06 11.77
CA HIS A 365 -5.98 3.65 11.86
C HIS A 365 -7.01 2.89 11.02
N LEU A 366 -6.69 2.57 9.76
CA LEU A 366 -7.54 1.73 8.90
C LEU A 366 -7.82 0.37 9.57
N ARG A 367 -6.79 -0.26 10.14
CA ARG A 367 -6.93 -1.52 10.88
C ARG A 367 -7.90 -1.39 12.07
N SER A 368 -7.73 -0.34 12.87
CA SER A 368 -8.62 -0.07 14.01
C SER A 368 -10.08 0.08 13.55
N LEU A 369 -10.29 0.79 12.45
CA LEU A 369 -11.62 1.01 11.90
C LEU A 369 -12.22 -0.29 11.33
N LEU A 370 -11.42 -1.13 10.68
CA LEU A 370 -11.86 -2.44 10.19
C LEU A 370 -12.27 -3.38 11.34
N LEU A 371 -11.54 -3.37 12.46
CA LEU A 371 -11.90 -4.12 13.66
C LEU A 371 -13.23 -3.63 14.26
N TRP A 372 -13.39 -2.31 14.37
CA TRP A 372 -14.66 -1.71 14.80
C TRP A 372 -15.81 -2.10 13.86
N ALA A 373 -15.63 -1.96 12.54
CA ALA A 373 -16.65 -2.28 11.55
C ALA A 373 -17.07 -3.76 11.61
N LYS A 374 -16.11 -4.67 11.81
CA LYS A 374 -16.37 -6.10 12.01
C LYS A 374 -17.25 -6.36 13.24
N VAL A 375 -16.98 -5.67 14.35
CA VAL A 375 -17.81 -5.77 15.57
C VAL A 375 -19.22 -5.23 15.33
N GLU A 376 -19.35 -4.07 14.68
CA GLU A 376 -20.65 -3.46 14.39
C GLU A 376 -21.51 -4.33 13.47
N ILE A 377 -20.93 -4.86 12.39
CA ILE A 377 -21.62 -5.77 11.47
C ILE A 377 -22.01 -7.08 12.18
N GLY A 378 -21.15 -7.59 13.06
CA GLY A 378 -21.41 -8.80 13.84
C GLY A 378 -22.63 -8.72 14.77
N LYS A 379 -23.08 -7.51 15.15
CA LYS A 379 -24.30 -7.34 15.95
C LYS A 379 -25.56 -7.85 15.24
N MET A 380 -25.54 -7.96 13.92
CA MET A 380 -26.67 -8.48 13.13
C MET A 380 -26.80 -9.99 13.17
N ASP A 381 -25.77 -10.72 13.60
CA ASP A 381 -25.76 -12.20 13.59
C ASP A 381 -26.85 -12.79 14.51
N VAL A 382 -27.14 -12.11 15.62
CA VAL A 382 -28.17 -12.49 16.60
C VAL A 382 -29.60 -12.33 16.06
N ILE A 383 -29.80 -11.56 14.99
CA ILE A 383 -31.12 -11.28 14.43
C ILE A 383 -31.47 -12.37 13.41
N PRO A 384 -32.69 -12.94 13.40
CA PRO A 384 -33.12 -13.86 12.32
C PRO A 384 -33.15 -13.16 10.95
N VAL A 385 -32.73 -13.84 9.88
CA VAL A 385 -32.57 -13.26 8.53
C VAL A 385 -33.82 -12.56 8.03
N GLU A 386 -34.99 -13.14 8.31
CA GLU A 386 -36.29 -12.62 7.87
C GLU A 386 -36.58 -11.22 8.46
N LYS A 387 -35.89 -10.86 9.56
CA LYS A 387 -36.01 -9.59 10.27
C LYS A 387 -34.79 -8.68 10.09
N ARG A 388 -33.81 -9.04 9.26
CA ARG A 388 -32.58 -8.26 9.08
C ARG A 388 -32.74 -7.09 8.11
N LEU A 389 -33.56 -7.22 7.07
CA LEU A 389 -33.83 -6.16 6.10
C LEU A 389 -34.84 -5.13 6.64
N THR A 390 -34.39 -4.32 7.60
CA THR A 390 -35.14 -3.20 8.15
C THR A 390 -34.39 -1.89 7.91
N LYS A 391 -35.11 -0.76 7.90
CA LYS A 391 -34.50 0.57 7.75
C LYS A 391 -33.35 0.79 8.74
N LYS A 392 -33.55 0.42 10.02
CA LYS A 392 -32.55 0.54 11.08
C LYS A 392 -31.26 -0.23 10.80
N ASN A 393 -31.37 -1.47 10.33
CA ASN A 393 -30.19 -2.29 10.03
C ASN A 393 -29.49 -1.84 8.74
N LEU A 394 -30.24 -1.34 7.77
CA LEU A 394 -29.69 -0.73 6.56
C LEU A 394 -28.91 0.54 6.91
N GLU A 395 -29.46 1.41 7.76
CA GLU A 395 -28.78 2.60 8.28
C GLU A 395 -27.47 2.22 8.99
N LEU A 396 -27.48 1.19 9.84
CA LEU A 396 -26.26 0.68 10.48
C LEU A 396 -25.18 0.28 9.47
N VAL A 397 -25.53 -0.49 8.44
CA VAL A 397 -24.58 -0.92 7.40
C VAL A 397 -24.07 0.27 6.59
N VAL A 398 -24.95 1.22 6.25
CA VAL A 398 -24.57 2.46 5.57
C VAL A 398 -23.61 3.29 6.41
N ASP A 399 -23.85 3.43 7.72
CA ASP A 399 -22.97 4.17 8.62
C ASP A 399 -21.59 3.53 8.74
N VAL A 400 -21.54 2.20 8.85
CA VAL A 400 -20.27 1.46 8.82
C VAL A 400 -19.53 1.70 7.50
N PHE A 401 -20.23 1.63 6.37
CA PHE A 401 -19.61 1.79 5.05
C PHE A 401 -19.16 3.22 4.80
N LYS A 402 -19.93 4.20 5.27
CA LYS A 402 -19.60 5.62 5.26
C LYS A 402 -18.33 5.89 6.05
N ASN A 403 -18.20 5.34 7.26
CA ASN A 403 -16.99 5.51 8.07
C ASN A 403 -15.76 4.90 7.38
N LEU A 404 -15.88 3.68 6.83
CA LEU A 404 -14.79 3.02 6.11
C LEU A 404 -14.37 3.79 4.84
N SER A 405 -15.36 4.29 4.09
CA SER A 405 -15.11 5.02 2.83
C SER A 405 -14.70 6.47 3.03
N GLY A 406 -14.95 7.03 4.22
CA GLY A 406 -14.54 8.39 4.60
C GLY A 406 -13.07 8.50 4.98
N LEU A 407 -12.35 7.37 5.09
CA LEU A 407 -10.91 7.40 5.31
C LEU A 407 -10.18 7.97 4.08
N PRO A 408 -9.21 8.87 4.29
CA PRO A 408 -8.46 9.42 3.18
C PRO A 408 -7.60 8.34 2.53
N ILE A 409 -7.61 8.29 1.20
CA ILE A 409 -6.78 7.35 0.44
C ILE A 409 -5.31 7.78 0.57
N CYS A 410 -4.55 7.05 1.38
CA CYS A 410 -3.11 7.24 1.53
C CYS A 410 -2.38 6.45 0.44
N VAL A 411 -1.97 7.13 -0.64
CA VAL A 411 -1.34 6.46 -1.79
C VAL A 411 0.00 5.84 -1.37
N PRO A 412 0.26 4.53 -1.60
CA PRO A 412 1.47 3.87 -1.10
C PRO A 412 2.76 4.44 -1.67
N ARG A 413 3.88 4.31 -0.94
CA ARG A 413 5.21 4.75 -1.42
C ARG A 413 5.60 4.06 -2.73
N PHE A 414 5.31 2.75 -2.83
CA PHE A 414 5.61 1.94 -4.01
C PHE A 414 4.94 2.46 -5.30
N PHE A 415 3.82 3.20 -5.17
CA PHE A 415 3.18 3.88 -6.30
C PHE A 415 4.09 4.89 -7.00
N PHE A 416 4.93 5.58 -6.22
CA PHE A 416 5.78 6.67 -6.73
C PHE A 416 7.25 6.26 -6.84
N GLN A 417 7.70 5.33 -6.00
CA GLN A 417 9.11 5.00 -5.88
C GLN A 417 9.30 3.51 -5.57
N GLN A 418 9.66 2.76 -6.62
CA GLN A 418 10.07 1.37 -6.53
C GLN A 418 11.58 1.33 -6.32
N LEU A 419 12.02 0.92 -5.12
CA LEU A 419 13.45 0.91 -4.73
C LEU A 419 14.14 -0.42 -5.00
N LYS A 420 13.34 -1.47 -5.10
CA LYS A 420 13.80 -2.82 -5.37
C LYS A 420 13.22 -3.26 -6.69
N TYR A 421 13.89 -4.21 -7.32
CA TYR A 421 13.50 -4.73 -8.61
C TYR A 421 13.81 -6.21 -8.69
N THR A 422 12.83 -7.00 -9.13
CA THR A 422 12.98 -8.40 -9.47
C THR A 422 12.37 -8.64 -10.84
N GLN A 423 13.20 -9.09 -11.78
CA GLN A 423 12.80 -9.47 -13.14
C GLN A 423 13.03 -10.95 -13.34
N ILE A 424 12.02 -11.62 -13.91
CA ILE A 424 12.17 -12.96 -14.44
C ILE A 424 12.17 -12.85 -15.95
N LYS A 425 13.15 -13.46 -16.61
CA LYS A 425 13.17 -13.61 -18.07
C LYS A 425 12.91 -15.07 -18.36
N LEU A 426 11.99 -15.33 -19.28
CA LEU A 426 11.62 -16.67 -19.71
C LEU A 426 12.10 -16.90 -21.14
N ASN A 427 12.57 -18.12 -21.37
CA ASN A 427 12.85 -18.66 -22.69
C ASN A 427 12.12 -20.02 -22.79
N VAL A 428 11.38 -20.22 -23.87
CA VAL A 428 10.62 -21.46 -24.11
C VAL A 428 11.21 -22.16 -25.33
N LEU A 429 11.46 -23.46 -25.18
CA LEU A 429 11.99 -24.35 -26.21
C LEU A 429 11.01 -25.51 -26.44
N PRO A 430 10.85 -26.00 -27.67
CA PRO A 430 11.52 -25.54 -28.89
C PRO A 430 10.99 -24.19 -29.39
N GLN A 431 11.84 -23.43 -30.08
CA GLN A 431 11.45 -22.21 -30.79
C GLN A 431 11.02 -22.57 -32.22
N PRO A 432 10.03 -21.86 -32.80
CA PRO A 432 9.70 -22.03 -34.22
C PRO A 432 10.91 -21.68 -35.09
N GLU A 433 11.00 -22.29 -36.27
CA GLU A 433 12.04 -21.93 -37.24
C GLU A 433 11.96 -20.44 -37.59
N LEU A 434 13.06 -19.82 -38.00
CA LEU A 434 13.19 -18.35 -38.18
C LEU A 434 12.10 -17.70 -39.04
N MET A 435 11.43 -18.46 -39.91
CA MET A 435 10.36 -18.00 -40.81
C MET A 435 8.95 -18.42 -40.36
N GLU A 436 8.83 -19.31 -39.37
CA GLU A 436 7.58 -19.83 -38.86
C GLU A 436 7.11 -19.07 -37.61
N LYS A 437 5.79 -19.00 -37.42
CA LYS A 437 5.17 -18.36 -36.25
C LYS A 437 4.70 -19.35 -35.18
N ALA A 438 4.80 -20.64 -35.47
CA ALA A 438 4.34 -21.74 -34.62
C ALA A 438 5.24 -22.95 -34.82
N ILE A 439 5.30 -23.83 -33.82
CA ILE A 439 5.96 -25.13 -33.97
C ILE A 439 4.99 -26.13 -34.58
N ASN A 440 5.44 -26.92 -35.57
CA ASN A 440 4.65 -27.97 -36.18
C ASN A 440 4.77 -29.26 -35.35
N VAL A 441 3.63 -29.80 -34.95
CA VAL A 441 3.54 -31.01 -34.11
C VAL A 441 2.54 -31.97 -34.72
N SER A 442 2.87 -33.26 -34.76
CA SER A 442 1.93 -34.32 -35.13
C SER A 442 1.01 -34.68 -33.96
N SER A 443 -0.29 -34.87 -34.23
CA SER A 443 -1.35 -35.11 -33.23
C SER A 443 -1.09 -36.27 -32.25
N ASN A 444 -0.31 -37.28 -32.65
CA ASN A 444 -0.05 -38.49 -31.86
C ASN A 444 1.26 -38.49 -31.05
N HIS A 445 2.08 -37.43 -31.15
CA HIS A 445 3.37 -37.39 -30.48
C HIS A 445 3.36 -36.50 -29.24
N LYS A 446 4.04 -36.97 -28.19
CA LYS A 446 4.35 -36.15 -27.02
C LYS A 446 5.56 -35.28 -27.31
N VAL A 447 5.42 -33.97 -27.18
CA VAL A 447 6.48 -32.99 -27.39
C VAL A 447 7.04 -32.54 -26.04
N PRO A 448 8.36 -32.64 -25.83
CA PRO A 448 9.00 -32.05 -24.67
C PRO A 448 9.10 -30.54 -24.87
N ILE A 449 8.57 -29.80 -23.91
CA ILE A 449 8.65 -28.34 -23.87
C ILE A 449 9.46 -27.96 -22.64
N LEU A 450 10.57 -27.27 -22.88
CA LEU A 450 11.49 -26.81 -21.86
C LEU A 450 11.30 -25.32 -21.64
N VAL A 451 11.03 -24.93 -20.40
CA VAL A 451 10.91 -23.53 -19.99
C VAL A 451 12.11 -23.20 -19.11
N GLU A 452 13.02 -22.40 -19.65
CA GLU A 452 14.18 -21.88 -18.93
C GLU A 452 13.88 -20.46 -18.44
N GLY A 453 14.39 -20.12 -17.27
CA GLY A 453 14.25 -18.77 -16.74
C GLY A 453 15.46 -18.27 -15.98
N ALA A 454 15.69 -16.96 -16.09
CA ALA A 454 16.71 -16.22 -15.37
C ALA A 454 16.05 -15.17 -14.46
N ILE A 455 16.53 -15.09 -13.21
CA ILE A 455 16.04 -14.20 -12.16
C ILE A 455 17.11 -13.15 -11.91
N GLU A 456 16.77 -11.90 -12.21
CA GLU A 456 17.59 -10.72 -11.93
C GLU A 456 16.92 -9.96 -10.77
N SER A 457 17.56 -9.92 -9.61
CA SER A 457 16.98 -9.27 -8.43
C SER A 457 17.98 -8.39 -7.69
N THR A 458 17.52 -7.25 -7.20
CA THR A 458 18.26 -6.38 -6.27
C THR A 458 18.05 -6.79 -4.81
N HIS A 459 17.25 -7.81 -4.53
CA HIS A 459 17.04 -8.28 -3.15
C HIS A 459 18.22 -9.14 -2.68
N MET A 460 18.55 -9.01 -1.40
CA MET A 460 19.48 -9.92 -0.72
C MET A 460 18.86 -11.30 -0.45
N SER A 461 17.52 -11.38 -0.40
CA SER A 461 16.79 -12.63 -0.21
C SER A 461 16.66 -13.37 -1.53
N SER A 462 17.10 -14.63 -1.60
CA SER A 462 16.96 -15.43 -2.82
C SER A 462 15.53 -15.94 -3.03
N VAL A 463 15.19 -16.24 -4.28
CA VAL A 463 13.99 -16.99 -4.63
C VAL A 463 14.23 -18.46 -4.25
N TYR A 464 13.37 -19.01 -3.39
CA TYR A 464 13.53 -20.38 -2.90
C TYR A 464 13.05 -21.43 -3.89
N ALA A 465 11.85 -21.23 -4.44
CA ALA A 465 11.25 -22.15 -5.38
C ALA A 465 10.51 -21.35 -6.45
N VAL A 466 10.48 -21.87 -7.66
CA VAL A 466 9.76 -21.30 -8.79
C VAL A 466 8.78 -22.35 -9.29
N THR A 467 7.52 -21.96 -9.44
CA THR A 467 6.49 -22.80 -10.04
C THR A 467 6.13 -22.22 -11.40
N VAL A 468 6.44 -22.99 -12.44
CA VAL A 468 6.04 -22.70 -13.82
C VAL A 468 4.70 -23.38 -14.07
N GLU A 469 3.70 -22.61 -14.48
CA GLU A 469 2.37 -23.10 -14.82
C GLU A 469 2.18 -22.98 -16.33
N ALA A 470 1.91 -24.11 -16.99
CA ALA A 470 1.65 -24.19 -18.42
C ALA A 470 0.15 -24.35 -18.66
N VAL A 471 -0.41 -23.47 -19.49
CA VAL A 471 -1.84 -23.41 -19.81
C VAL A 471 -2.02 -23.49 -21.32
N ALA A 472 -2.75 -24.47 -21.82
CA ALA A 472 -3.20 -24.47 -23.22
C ALA A 472 -4.73 -24.47 -23.27
N ARG A 473 -5.29 -23.56 -24.06
CA ARG A 473 -6.73 -23.51 -24.34
C ARG A 473 -7.00 -24.00 -25.76
N PHE A 474 -7.91 -24.97 -25.92
CA PHE A 474 -8.26 -25.53 -27.22
C PHE A 474 -9.61 -24.98 -27.70
N SER A 475 -9.73 -24.69 -28.99
CA SER A 475 -10.90 -23.99 -29.56
C SER A 475 -12.18 -24.83 -29.62
N SER A 476 -12.06 -26.16 -29.63
CA SER A 476 -13.19 -27.06 -29.90
C SER A 476 -13.93 -27.56 -28.65
N ASP A 477 -13.30 -27.57 -27.47
CA ASP A 477 -13.92 -28.05 -26.22
C ASP A 477 -13.10 -27.67 -24.97
N SER A 478 -13.70 -26.98 -23.99
CA SER A 478 -13.00 -26.55 -22.76
C SER A 478 -12.58 -27.72 -21.86
N ASN A 479 -13.19 -28.90 -22.03
CA ASN A 479 -12.81 -30.11 -21.30
C ASN A 479 -11.45 -30.69 -21.73
N LYS A 480 -10.86 -30.20 -22.83
CA LYS A 480 -9.51 -30.58 -23.27
C LYS A 480 -8.44 -29.59 -22.83
N ASP A 481 -8.80 -28.49 -22.17
CA ASP A 481 -7.84 -27.49 -21.72
C ASP A 481 -6.77 -28.13 -20.83
N TYR A 482 -5.52 -27.78 -21.10
CA TYR A 482 -4.37 -28.32 -20.40
C TYR A 482 -3.91 -27.33 -19.32
N LEU A 483 -3.74 -27.84 -18.10
CA LEU A 483 -3.21 -27.11 -16.97
C LEU A 483 -2.26 -28.01 -16.18
N GLU A 484 -0.96 -27.73 -16.23
CA GLU A 484 0.04 -28.41 -15.39
C GLU A 484 0.99 -27.40 -14.78
N SER A 485 1.43 -27.68 -13.55
CA SER A 485 2.41 -26.87 -12.85
C SER A 485 3.62 -27.70 -12.45
N ARG A 486 4.80 -27.11 -12.59
CA ARG A 486 6.08 -27.72 -12.21
C ARG A 486 6.82 -26.77 -11.29
N THR A 487 7.10 -27.24 -10.07
CA THR A 487 7.87 -26.51 -9.08
C THR A 487 9.32 -26.98 -9.12
N VAL A 488 10.24 -26.03 -9.25
CA VAL A 488 11.68 -26.24 -9.38
C VAL A 488 12.43 -25.31 -8.43
N THR A 489 13.58 -25.76 -7.95
CA THR A 489 14.49 -24.96 -7.12
C THR A 489 15.50 -24.27 -8.03
N PRO A 490 15.61 -22.93 -8.02
CA PRO A 490 16.58 -22.26 -8.87
C PRO A 490 18.03 -22.59 -8.50
N SER A 491 18.85 -22.92 -9.49
CA SER A 491 20.29 -23.03 -9.37
C SER A 491 20.88 -21.68 -9.00
N GLU A 492 21.66 -21.65 -7.90
CA GLU A 492 22.26 -20.43 -7.33
C GLU A 492 21.25 -19.31 -7.03
N GLY A 493 19.96 -19.61 -6.95
CA GLY A 493 18.91 -18.60 -6.80
C GLY A 493 18.66 -17.74 -8.04
N LYS A 494 19.27 -18.07 -9.20
CA LYS A 494 19.27 -17.23 -10.41
C LYS A 494 18.69 -17.90 -11.64
N PHE A 495 18.88 -19.20 -11.83
CA PHE A 495 18.45 -19.89 -13.04
C PHE A 495 17.55 -21.06 -12.71
N PHE A 496 16.52 -21.29 -13.51
CA PHE A 496 15.65 -22.46 -13.35
C PHE A 496 15.27 -23.04 -14.71
N SER A 497 14.93 -24.33 -14.72
CA SER A 497 14.45 -25.02 -15.90
C SER A 497 13.34 -25.98 -15.51
N ALA A 498 12.21 -25.91 -16.21
CA ALA A 498 11.05 -26.76 -16.00
C ALA A 498 10.67 -27.44 -17.33
N GLN A 499 10.53 -28.76 -17.30
CA GLN A 499 10.18 -29.54 -18.49
C GLN A 499 8.75 -30.07 -18.39
N PHE A 500 8.00 -29.91 -19.47
CA PHE A 500 6.65 -30.43 -19.68
C PHE A 500 6.67 -31.41 -20.85
N LEU A 501 5.87 -32.46 -20.79
CA LEU A 501 5.79 -33.45 -21.87
C LEU A 501 4.35 -33.59 -22.33
N LEU A 502 4.00 -32.95 -23.45
CA LEU A 502 2.61 -32.64 -23.82
C LEU A 502 2.20 -33.31 -25.12
N SER A 503 0.98 -33.80 -25.19
CA SER A 503 0.32 -34.23 -26.44
C SER A 503 -0.70 -33.19 -26.87
N PHE A 504 -0.68 -32.80 -28.14
CA PHE A 504 -1.55 -31.76 -28.68
C PHE A 504 -2.59 -32.37 -29.61
N PRO A 505 -3.86 -32.47 -29.20
CA PRO A 505 -4.91 -33.00 -30.06
C PRO A 505 -5.23 -32.04 -31.22
N GLU A 506 -5.06 -30.74 -31.00
CA GLU A 506 -5.43 -29.66 -31.93
C GLU A 506 -4.47 -28.47 -31.79
N SER A 507 -4.43 -27.61 -32.80
CA SER A 507 -3.61 -26.39 -32.78
C SER A 507 -4.04 -25.46 -31.65
N CYS A 508 -3.08 -24.92 -30.90
CA CYS A 508 -3.37 -24.06 -29.76
C CYS A 508 -2.26 -23.02 -29.52
N THR A 509 -2.53 -22.06 -28.63
CA THR A 509 -1.51 -21.18 -28.06
C THR A 509 -1.34 -21.54 -26.61
N MET A 510 -0.11 -21.88 -26.24
CA MET A 510 0.24 -22.22 -24.88
C MET A 510 0.83 -21.02 -24.17
N GLU A 511 0.31 -20.72 -22.98
CA GLU A 511 0.74 -19.63 -22.12
C GLU A 511 1.50 -20.22 -20.93
N PHE A 512 2.63 -19.61 -20.56
CA PHE A 512 3.40 -19.99 -19.39
C PHE A 512 3.42 -18.84 -18.40
N PHE A 513 3.09 -19.16 -17.15
CA PHE A 513 3.09 -18.23 -16.04
C PHE A 513 4.10 -18.66 -15.00
N VAL A 514 4.65 -17.69 -14.28
CA VAL A 514 5.61 -17.94 -13.21
C VAL A 514 5.06 -17.42 -11.90
N THR A 515 5.00 -18.32 -10.91
CA THR A 515 4.90 -17.96 -9.50
C THR A 515 6.17 -18.40 -8.79
N PHE A 516 6.49 -17.76 -7.68
CA PHE A 516 7.70 -18.08 -6.93
C PHE A 516 7.51 -17.90 -5.43
N VAL A 517 8.28 -18.64 -4.65
CA VAL A 517 8.26 -18.58 -3.19
C VAL A 517 9.53 -17.89 -2.71
N ASP A 518 9.39 -16.89 -1.85
CA ASP A 518 10.55 -16.21 -1.28
C ASP A 518 11.19 -17.01 -0.13
N GLN A 519 12.51 -16.95 -0.01
CA GLN A 519 13.23 -17.73 1.01
C GLN A 519 12.91 -17.28 2.44
N LYS A 520 12.62 -15.98 2.65
CA LYS A 520 12.50 -15.39 4.00
C LYS A 520 11.12 -15.60 4.60
N THR A 521 10.07 -15.28 3.86
CA THR A 521 8.68 -15.33 4.35
C THR A 521 7.93 -16.58 3.91
N ARG A 522 8.50 -17.38 3.00
CA ARG A 522 7.87 -18.56 2.39
C ARG A 522 6.53 -18.23 1.74
N ARG A 523 6.30 -16.97 1.36
CA ARG A 523 5.10 -16.51 0.69
C ARG A 523 5.22 -16.75 -0.80
N GLN A 524 4.10 -17.09 -1.41
CA GLN A 524 3.99 -17.23 -2.86
C GLN A 524 3.67 -15.88 -3.50
N TRP A 525 4.43 -15.57 -4.55
CA TRP A 525 4.36 -14.35 -5.34
C TRP A 525 4.10 -14.70 -6.80
N GLN A 526 3.48 -13.79 -7.54
CA GLN A 526 3.19 -13.94 -8.95
C GLN A 526 4.02 -12.96 -9.76
N SER A 527 4.70 -13.47 -10.79
CA SER A 527 5.42 -12.65 -11.75
C SER A 527 4.44 -12.07 -12.79
N ASP A 528 4.76 -10.89 -13.33
CA ASP A 528 4.08 -10.31 -14.49
C ASP A 528 4.59 -10.86 -15.83
N VAL A 529 5.53 -11.81 -15.78
CA VAL A 529 6.17 -12.39 -16.95
C VAL A 529 5.32 -13.54 -17.46
N THR A 530 4.94 -13.44 -18.72
CA THR A 530 4.29 -14.49 -19.49
C THR A 530 5.16 -14.83 -20.68
N ALA A 531 5.22 -16.11 -21.01
CA ALA A 531 5.75 -16.58 -22.28
C ALA A 531 4.63 -17.27 -23.05
N GLU A 532 4.71 -17.24 -24.38
CA GLU A 532 3.72 -17.86 -25.25
C GLU A 532 4.41 -18.72 -26.30
N LEU A 533 3.85 -19.89 -26.57
CA LEU A 533 4.29 -20.78 -27.64
C LEU A 533 3.07 -21.17 -28.49
N LYS A 534 3.13 -20.87 -29.79
CA LYS A 534 2.08 -21.25 -30.73
C LYS A 534 2.38 -22.63 -31.31
N ILE A 535 1.36 -23.47 -31.37
CA ILE A 535 1.49 -24.86 -31.77
C ILE A 535 0.52 -25.12 -32.90
N PHE A 536 1.05 -25.57 -34.03
CA PHE A 536 0.27 -26.02 -35.17
C PHE A 536 0.28 -27.54 -35.20
N VAL A 537 -0.90 -28.15 -35.14
CA VAL A 537 -1.04 -29.59 -35.21
C VAL A 537 -1.31 -30.00 -36.66
N SER A 538 -0.33 -30.67 -37.28
CA SER A 538 -0.50 -31.29 -38.59
C SER A 538 -1.28 -32.60 -38.44
N SER A 539 -2.30 -32.78 -39.29
CA SER A 539 -3.15 -33.97 -39.32
C SER A 539 -2.41 -35.20 -39.83
#